data_AF-A0A959FBT5-F1
#
_entry.id   AF-A0A959FBT5-F1
#
_cell.length_a   1.000
_cell.length_b   1.000
_cell.length_c   1.000
_cell.angle_alpha   90.00
_cell.angle_beta   90.00
_cell.angle_gamma   90.00
#
_symmetry.space_group_name_H-M   'P 1'
#
loop_
_entity.id
_entity.type
_entity.pdbx_description
1 polymer ?
#
loop_
_entity_poly.entity_id
_entity_poly.type
_entity_poly.pdbx_seq_one_letter_code
_entity_poly.pdbx_strand_id
1 'polypeptide(L)'
;MIQDTSRSSKRNLSVLPSSLQYIIRSLQEQRELRPSHLTRILHEAEVKAEDLSPWADLEHTASDSYGRQLVYKGGHFEIMVMSWQPGDFSTIHDHGHTQWGAVQIFGPAEHATFRLENGKLTTLARWDVSPGDIVGVSHTLIHQMGNPTEQTPFLSLHIYGNVEEIKNVTGDARIFDPGKQVIYRVDGGVFFGLPEEKIKKTEPGPAADFPTSLRHMTELIRRLRKMESADIDLQGYDLEAFINDTFSFKQRGSLIRYLKDITDENDHQVNSIAWRILNRELKEVAKLQLELGGLAKSKDHFHKYAQLYDGLIGLPCLKGFMAEYLKFFVERYQSDLRGKSLISLGCGTGLVERFLIEELEMDPERVYGIDISEAMIAVARERIHADVEDILQLDPDVQQWDLAYSGLNVFQYIDHTRLEEAIRKTAAIVKTGGYFVGDFITPDHIRWYPNVVYSEDGHMISLRTPQLIEENGSNFQESEIVNIEFAEDQMEVTYAGRHRRFLPPVNRIRNYFERAFGGQVDLYDAHSLELIPQWADSCKSTRYIVIAQKNNYQT
;
A
#
# COMPACT_ATOMS: atom_id res chain seq x y z
N MET A 1 -44.62 8.82 13.86
CA MET A 1 -45.19 8.16 15.07
C MET A 1 -44.39 6.91 15.33
N ILE A 2 -43.43 6.98 16.25
CA ILE A 2 -42.54 5.86 16.57
C ILE A 2 -43.22 5.08 17.70
N GLN A 3 -43.49 3.80 17.47
CA GLN A 3 -43.95 2.91 18.53
C GLN A 3 -42.82 2.73 19.54
N ASP A 4 -43.09 3.19 20.77
CA ASP A 4 -42.32 2.94 21.97
C ASP A 4 -42.25 1.41 22.23
N THR A 5 -41.14 0.79 21.85
CA THR A 5 -40.85 -0.62 22.17
C THR A 5 -40.22 -0.73 23.55
N SER A 6 -40.91 -0.24 24.59
CA SER A 6 -40.59 -0.49 26.00
C SER A 6 -41.23 -1.79 26.52
N ARG A 7 -41.28 -2.86 25.71
CA ARG A 7 -41.58 -4.20 26.20
C ARG A 7 -40.30 -4.89 26.66
N SER A 8 -40.04 -4.78 27.95
CA SER A 8 -39.24 -5.74 28.72
C SER A 8 -39.80 -7.14 28.51
N SER A 9 -39.31 -7.86 27.50
CA SER A 9 -39.50 -9.30 27.40
C SER A 9 -38.23 -9.95 27.93
N LYS A 10 -38.28 -10.50 29.15
CA LYS A 10 -37.41 -11.63 29.50
C LYS A 10 -37.75 -12.74 28.50
N ARG A 11 -37.05 -12.79 27.36
CA ARG A 11 -37.20 -13.89 26.40
C ARG A 11 -36.92 -15.18 27.17
N ASN A 12 -37.78 -16.17 26.96
CA ASN A 12 -37.65 -17.45 27.64
C ASN A 12 -36.30 -18.07 27.22
N LEU A 13 -35.36 -18.20 28.17
CA LEU A 13 -34.01 -18.71 27.96
C LEU A 13 -33.99 -20.03 27.18
N SER A 14 -35.01 -20.86 27.38
CA SER A 14 -35.16 -22.17 26.72
C SER A 14 -35.27 -22.13 25.19
N VAL A 15 -35.56 -20.97 24.59
CA VAL A 15 -35.75 -20.81 23.13
C VAL A 15 -34.45 -20.35 22.43
N LEU A 16 -33.41 -19.98 23.18
CA LEU A 16 -32.13 -19.57 22.61
C LEU A 16 -31.27 -20.80 22.24
N PRO A 17 -30.35 -20.70 21.26
CA PRO A 17 -29.32 -21.71 21.03
C PRO A 17 -28.59 -22.09 22.32
N SER A 18 -28.19 -23.37 22.45
CA SER A 18 -27.54 -23.89 23.66
C SER A 18 -26.25 -23.14 24.02
N SER A 19 -25.51 -22.69 23.01
CA SER A 19 -24.31 -21.86 23.15
C SER A 19 -24.61 -20.53 23.84
N LEU A 20 -25.65 -19.81 23.40
CA LEU A 20 -26.09 -18.56 24.03
C LEU A 20 -26.69 -18.77 25.42
N GLN A 21 -27.41 -19.88 25.64
CA GLN A 21 -27.90 -20.24 26.98
C GLN A 21 -26.75 -20.47 27.96
N TYR A 22 -25.69 -21.16 27.54
CA TYR A 22 -24.49 -21.40 28.34
C TYR A 22 -23.88 -20.06 28.78
N ILE A 23 -23.61 -19.18 27.81
CA ILE A 23 -23.05 -17.84 28.06
C ILE A 23 -23.89 -17.08 29.10
N ILE A 24 -25.21 -17.00 28.91
CA ILE A 24 -26.08 -16.23 29.81
C ILE A 24 -26.03 -16.79 31.23
N ARG A 25 -26.06 -18.12 31.41
CA ARG A 25 -25.97 -18.75 32.74
C ARG A 25 -24.62 -18.45 33.39
N SER A 26 -23.52 -18.59 32.65
CA SER A 26 -22.18 -18.27 33.16
C SER A 26 -22.05 -16.82 33.61
N LEU A 27 -22.62 -15.88 32.85
CA LEU A 27 -22.61 -14.45 33.16
C LEU A 27 -23.52 -14.06 34.34
N GLN A 28 -24.58 -14.84 34.60
CA GLN A 28 -25.46 -14.63 35.74
C GLN A 28 -24.85 -15.14 37.05
N GLU A 29 -24.06 -16.20 36.99
CA GLU A 29 -23.40 -16.81 38.15
C GLU A 29 -22.14 -16.06 38.60
N GLN A 30 -21.49 -15.34 37.68
CA GLN A 30 -20.24 -14.60 37.93
C GLN A 30 -20.49 -13.09 38.02
N ARG A 31 -19.94 -12.43 39.05
CA ARG A 31 -20.04 -10.97 39.25
C ARG A 31 -18.76 -10.20 38.94
N GLU A 32 -17.59 -10.81 39.13
CA GLU A 32 -16.29 -10.18 38.84
C GLU A 32 -15.69 -10.73 37.55
N LEU A 33 -16.13 -10.16 36.43
CA LEU A 33 -15.68 -10.56 35.10
C LEU A 33 -14.55 -9.67 34.60
N ARG A 34 -13.63 -10.28 33.86
CA ARG A 34 -12.56 -9.64 33.12
C ARG A 34 -12.63 -10.10 31.66
N PRO A 35 -12.06 -9.35 30.70
CA PRO A 35 -12.08 -9.75 29.29
C PRO A 35 -11.59 -11.19 29.06
N SER A 36 -10.54 -11.63 29.77
CA SER A 36 -10.02 -13.00 29.68
C SER A 36 -11.00 -14.08 30.15
N HIS A 37 -11.83 -13.80 31.14
CA HIS A 37 -12.88 -14.74 31.59
C HIS A 37 -13.92 -14.91 30.49
N LEU A 38 -14.30 -13.82 29.82
CA LEU A 38 -15.30 -13.86 28.78
C LEU A 38 -14.80 -14.53 27.50
N THR A 39 -13.53 -14.31 27.13
CA THR A 39 -12.89 -15.06 26.04
C THR A 39 -12.94 -16.57 26.30
N ARG A 40 -12.66 -17.01 27.53
CA ARG A 40 -12.78 -18.43 27.91
C ARG A 40 -14.22 -18.94 27.82
N ILE A 41 -15.19 -18.19 28.34
CA ILE A 41 -16.62 -18.55 28.26
C ILE A 41 -17.06 -18.70 26.80
N LEU A 42 -16.64 -17.79 25.91
CA LEU A 42 -16.96 -17.86 24.48
C LEU A 42 -16.31 -19.05 23.77
N HIS A 43 -15.06 -19.39 24.11
CA HIS A 43 -14.42 -20.59 23.60
C HIS A 43 -15.16 -21.86 24.05
N GLU A 44 -15.55 -21.96 25.33
CA GLU A 44 -16.28 -23.11 25.87
C GLU A 44 -17.72 -23.20 25.33
N ALA A 45 -18.33 -22.07 24.98
CA ALA A 45 -19.69 -22.02 24.44
C ALA A 45 -19.79 -22.56 23.00
N GLU A 46 -18.67 -22.62 22.27
CA GLU A 46 -18.59 -23.06 20.87
C GLU A 46 -19.67 -22.42 19.96
N VAL A 47 -19.90 -21.11 20.13
CA VAL A 47 -20.88 -20.35 19.34
C VAL A 47 -20.53 -20.46 17.85
N LYS A 48 -21.56 -20.67 17.02
CA LYS A 48 -21.43 -20.66 15.55
C LYS A 48 -22.20 -19.51 14.93
N ALA A 49 -21.86 -19.17 13.69
CA ALA A 49 -22.55 -18.11 12.95
C ALA A 49 -24.06 -18.39 12.84
N GLU A 50 -24.45 -19.65 12.66
CA GLU A 50 -25.85 -20.06 12.53
C GLU A 50 -26.66 -19.80 13.81
N ASP A 51 -26.03 -19.85 14.99
CA ASP A 51 -26.66 -19.53 16.27
C ASP A 51 -27.10 -18.05 16.32
N LEU A 52 -26.46 -17.18 15.54
CA LEU A 52 -26.74 -15.73 15.51
C LEU A 52 -27.76 -15.34 14.45
N SER A 53 -28.03 -16.22 13.49
CA SER A 53 -28.91 -15.96 12.34
C SER A 53 -30.30 -15.39 12.69
N PRO A 54 -30.97 -15.73 13.81
CA PRO A 54 -32.27 -15.14 14.16
C PRO A 54 -32.23 -13.63 14.46
N TRP A 55 -31.03 -13.07 14.65
CA TRP A 55 -30.79 -11.64 14.92
C TRP A 55 -29.99 -10.97 13.80
N ALA A 56 -29.82 -11.62 12.66
CA ALA A 56 -29.20 -11.02 11.50
C ALA A 56 -30.06 -9.85 10.98
N ASP A 57 -29.41 -8.74 10.69
CA ASP A 57 -29.99 -7.49 10.19
C ASP A 57 -29.13 -6.96 9.05
N LEU A 58 -29.10 -7.74 7.96
CA LEU A 58 -28.32 -7.44 6.75
C LEU A 58 -28.99 -6.34 5.89
N GLU A 59 -30.24 -6.01 6.17
CA GLU A 59 -31.03 -4.98 5.46
C GLU A 59 -31.14 -3.68 6.29
N HIS A 60 -30.21 -3.47 7.22
CA HIS A 60 -30.15 -2.24 8.01
C HIS A 60 -30.02 -1.01 7.09
N THR A 61 -30.49 0.14 7.56
CA THR A 61 -30.54 1.35 6.75
C THR A 61 -29.13 1.84 6.40
N ALA A 62 -28.97 2.45 5.22
CA ALA A 62 -27.70 3.08 4.85
C ALA A 62 -27.35 4.32 5.71
N SER A 63 -28.15 4.69 6.71
CA SER A 63 -27.79 5.61 7.81
C SER A 63 -27.08 4.90 8.97
N ASP A 64 -27.41 3.64 9.22
CA ASP A 64 -26.82 2.80 10.27
C ASP A 64 -25.57 2.08 9.77
N SER A 65 -24.39 2.33 10.35
CA SER A 65 -23.12 1.83 9.77
C SER A 65 -22.98 0.32 9.73
N TYR A 66 -23.85 -0.41 10.44
CA TYR A 66 -23.99 -1.85 10.51
C TYR A 66 -25.33 -2.17 11.21
N GLY A 67 -25.88 -3.36 10.97
CA GLY A 67 -27.09 -3.82 11.65
C GLY A 67 -26.81 -4.23 13.10
N ARG A 68 -27.72 -3.94 14.02
CA ARG A 68 -27.53 -4.21 15.46
C ARG A 68 -28.81 -4.66 16.13
N GLN A 69 -28.80 -5.87 16.68
CA GLN A 69 -29.96 -6.46 17.34
C GLN A 69 -29.62 -6.93 18.76
N LEU A 70 -30.47 -6.56 19.73
CA LEU A 70 -30.33 -6.99 21.13
C LEU A 70 -30.84 -8.44 21.27
N VAL A 71 -29.95 -9.32 21.71
CA VAL A 71 -30.26 -10.73 21.98
C VAL A 71 -30.83 -10.89 23.38
N TYR A 72 -30.10 -10.35 24.37
CA TYR A 72 -30.40 -10.53 25.78
C TYR A 72 -29.88 -9.35 26.61
N LYS A 73 -30.61 -9.03 27.67
CA LYS A 73 -30.22 -8.02 28.66
C LYS A 73 -30.32 -8.62 30.07
N GLY A 74 -29.17 -8.89 30.67
CA GLY A 74 -29.05 -9.16 32.11
C GLY A 74 -28.72 -7.87 32.83
N GLY A 75 -29.14 -7.66 34.08
CA GLY A 75 -29.03 -6.36 34.76
C GLY A 75 -27.67 -5.65 34.61
N HIS A 76 -26.56 -6.41 34.66
CA HIS A 76 -25.19 -5.92 34.52
C HIS A 76 -24.52 -6.20 33.17
N PHE A 77 -25.22 -6.78 32.18
CA PHE A 77 -24.63 -7.11 30.87
C PHE A 77 -25.65 -7.16 29.72
N GLU A 78 -25.17 -6.91 28.51
CA GLU A 78 -25.95 -6.98 27.27
C GLU A 78 -25.26 -7.90 26.26
N ILE A 79 -26.07 -8.70 25.56
CA ILE A 79 -25.63 -9.56 24.45
C ILE A 79 -26.32 -9.07 23.18
N MET A 80 -25.52 -8.86 22.13
CA MET A 80 -25.97 -8.28 20.87
C MET A 80 -25.38 -9.04 19.69
N VAL A 81 -26.10 -9.02 18.57
CA VAL A 81 -25.60 -9.48 17.28
C VAL A 81 -25.48 -8.28 16.36
N MET A 82 -24.33 -8.17 15.72
CA MET A 82 -24.03 -7.14 14.73
C MET A 82 -23.94 -7.79 13.36
N SER A 83 -24.40 -7.07 12.34
CA SER A 83 -24.53 -7.53 10.97
C SER A 83 -23.76 -6.59 10.05
N TRP A 84 -22.73 -7.11 9.39
CA TRP A 84 -21.75 -6.31 8.64
C TRP A 84 -21.83 -6.62 7.17
N GLN A 85 -22.42 -5.72 6.38
CA GLN A 85 -22.37 -5.78 4.93
C GLN A 85 -20.97 -5.36 4.43
N PRO A 86 -20.59 -5.77 3.21
CA PRO A 86 -19.41 -5.24 2.53
C PRO A 86 -19.25 -3.72 2.65
N GLY A 87 -18.09 -3.26 3.12
CA GLY A 87 -17.77 -1.85 3.35
C GLY A 87 -18.42 -1.21 4.58
N ASP A 88 -19.03 -1.98 5.48
CA ASP A 88 -19.55 -1.46 6.75
C ASP A 88 -18.43 -1.31 7.77
N PHE A 89 -18.33 -0.14 8.40
CA PHE A 89 -17.37 0.13 9.46
C PHE A 89 -18.03 0.93 10.57
N SER A 90 -17.75 0.60 11.83
CA SER A 90 -18.04 1.50 12.94
C SER A 90 -17.22 2.79 12.80
N THR A 91 -17.55 3.83 13.55
CA THR A 91 -16.61 4.94 13.77
C THR A 91 -15.47 4.52 14.70
N ILE A 92 -14.50 5.41 14.90
CA ILE A 92 -13.54 5.30 16.01
C ILE A 92 -14.30 5.59 17.31
N HIS A 93 -14.35 4.63 18.23
CA HIS A 93 -15.16 4.77 19.45
C HIS A 93 -14.61 3.98 20.63
N ASP A 94 -15.11 4.32 21.82
CA ASP A 94 -15.06 3.46 23.00
C ASP A 94 -16.45 2.91 23.38
N HIS A 95 -16.54 2.20 24.50
CA HIS A 95 -17.73 1.46 24.90
C HIS A 95 -18.48 2.08 26.10
N GLY A 96 -18.23 3.36 26.39
CA GLY A 96 -18.93 4.11 27.43
C GLY A 96 -18.82 3.47 28.82
N HIS A 97 -19.96 3.13 29.42
CA HIS A 97 -19.99 2.50 30.74
C HIS A 97 -19.47 1.05 30.80
N THR A 98 -19.19 0.40 29.66
CA THR A 98 -18.67 -0.97 29.63
C THR A 98 -17.34 -1.06 30.38
N GLN A 99 -17.22 -2.03 31.30
CA GLN A 99 -16.00 -2.31 32.06
C GLN A 99 -15.28 -3.55 31.55
N TRP A 100 -16.03 -4.55 31.09
CA TRP A 100 -15.54 -5.79 30.52
C TRP A 100 -16.45 -6.22 29.37
N GLY A 101 -15.89 -6.93 28.41
CA GLY A 101 -16.63 -7.41 27.26
C GLY A 101 -15.77 -8.26 26.34
N ALA A 102 -16.41 -8.79 25.31
CA ALA A 102 -15.74 -9.50 24.23
C ALA A 102 -16.61 -9.47 22.97
N VAL A 103 -15.95 -9.58 21.83
CA VAL A 103 -16.58 -9.69 20.52
C VAL A 103 -16.06 -10.93 19.83
N GLN A 104 -16.95 -11.84 19.45
CA GLN A 104 -16.61 -13.00 18.62
C GLN A 104 -17.06 -12.75 17.18
N ILE A 105 -16.15 -12.92 16.23
CA ILE A 105 -16.31 -12.43 14.86
C ILE A 105 -16.39 -13.63 13.91
N PHE A 106 -17.42 -13.72 13.08
CA PHE A 106 -17.63 -14.89 12.19
C PHE A 106 -17.36 -14.59 10.71
N GLY A 107 -16.51 -13.62 10.40
CA GLY A 107 -16.18 -13.29 9.02
C GLY A 107 -14.89 -12.50 8.85
N PRO A 108 -14.57 -12.13 7.60
CA PRO A 108 -13.32 -11.47 7.22
C PRO A 108 -13.33 -10.00 7.64
N ALA A 109 -13.30 -9.76 8.95
CA ALA A 109 -13.34 -8.42 9.51
C ALA A 109 -11.94 -7.78 9.49
N GLU A 110 -11.93 -6.46 9.52
CA GLU A 110 -10.77 -5.68 9.91
C GLU A 110 -10.99 -5.09 11.30
N HIS A 111 -9.93 -5.09 12.12
CA HIS A 111 -9.93 -4.41 13.41
C HIS A 111 -8.75 -3.43 13.52
N ALA A 112 -9.04 -2.23 14.01
CA ALA A 112 -8.04 -1.20 14.29
C ALA A 112 -8.21 -0.70 15.72
N THR A 113 -7.10 -0.48 16.42
CA THR A 113 -7.06 0.07 17.77
C THR A 113 -6.34 1.40 17.79
N PHE A 114 -6.78 2.27 18.70
CA PHE A 114 -6.27 3.63 18.78
C PHE A 114 -5.80 3.91 20.20
N ARG A 115 -4.84 4.82 20.29
CA ARG A 115 -4.31 5.32 21.54
C ARG A 115 -4.57 6.81 21.65
N LEU A 116 -5.09 7.22 22.79
CA LEU A 116 -5.22 8.63 23.17
C LEU A 116 -4.15 8.95 24.22
N GLU A 117 -3.10 9.66 23.82
CA GLU A 117 -2.03 10.11 24.71
C GLU A 117 -1.74 11.59 24.46
N ASN A 118 -1.60 12.39 25.52
CA ASN A 118 -1.28 13.82 25.45
C ASN A 118 -2.22 14.63 24.52
N GLY A 119 -3.50 14.27 24.48
CA GLY A 119 -4.49 14.94 23.62
C GLY A 119 -4.37 14.61 22.13
N LYS A 120 -3.58 13.59 21.76
CA LYS A 120 -3.41 13.11 20.39
C LYS A 120 -3.93 11.69 20.25
N LEU A 121 -4.75 11.46 19.23
CA LEU A 121 -5.26 10.15 18.84
C LEU A 121 -4.36 9.55 17.75
N THR A 122 -3.84 8.34 17.96
CA THR A 122 -2.97 7.65 17.00
C THR A 122 -3.42 6.21 16.81
N THR A 123 -3.25 5.69 15.60
CA THR A 123 -3.51 4.28 15.29
C THR A 123 -2.39 3.45 15.90
N LEU A 124 -2.74 2.51 16.76
CA LEU A 124 -1.78 1.63 17.44
C LEU A 124 -1.53 0.36 16.63
N ALA A 125 -2.60 -0.23 16.10
CA ALA A 125 -2.53 -1.45 15.30
C ALA A 125 -3.75 -1.54 14.40
N ARG A 126 -3.58 -2.22 13.25
CA ARG A 126 -4.62 -2.54 12.29
C ARG A 126 -4.34 -3.91 11.69
N TRP A 127 -5.30 -4.83 11.72
CA TRP A 127 -5.11 -6.20 11.26
C TRP A 127 -6.39 -6.82 10.71
N ASP A 128 -6.22 -7.86 9.90
CA ASP A 128 -7.32 -8.69 9.41
C ASP A 128 -7.61 -9.76 10.46
N VAL A 129 -8.89 -9.97 10.73
CA VAL A 129 -9.40 -10.89 11.74
C VAL A 129 -9.77 -12.21 11.06
N SER A 130 -9.43 -13.33 11.68
CA SER A 130 -9.84 -14.64 11.21
C SER A 130 -11.25 -14.99 11.72
N PRO A 131 -12.11 -15.64 10.91
CA PRO A 131 -13.40 -16.11 11.40
C PRO A 131 -13.26 -17.03 12.62
N GLY A 132 -14.00 -16.72 13.67
CA GLY A 132 -13.97 -17.36 14.98
C GLY A 132 -13.15 -16.62 16.05
N ASP A 133 -12.32 -15.65 15.65
CA ASP A 133 -11.49 -14.87 16.58
C ASP A 133 -12.35 -14.13 17.61
N ILE A 134 -11.81 -14.03 18.83
CA ILE A 134 -12.43 -13.34 19.96
C ILE A 134 -11.54 -12.16 20.39
N VAL A 135 -12.09 -10.96 20.33
CA VAL A 135 -11.45 -9.73 20.78
C VAL A 135 -11.99 -9.35 22.16
N GLY A 136 -11.11 -9.28 23.16
CA GLY A 136 -11.47 -8.79 24.48
C GLY A 136 -11.70 -7.27 24.49
N VAL A 137 -12.74 -6.83 25.19
CA VAL A 137 -13.10 -5.41 25.31
C VAL A 137 -12.93 -4.95 26.75
N SER A 138 -12.10 -3.93 26.95
CA SER A 138 -11.97 -3.22 28.23
C SER A 138 -12.55 -1.81 28.13
N HIS A 139 -12.75 -1.17 29.29
CA HIS A 139 -13.20 0.23 29.35
C HIS A 139 -12.28 1.21 28.59
N THR A 140 -10.99 0.89 28.43
CA THR A 140 -10.00 1.76 27.79
C THR A 140 -9.85 1.51 26.29
N LEU A 141 -10.53 0.51 25.74
CA LEU A 141 -10.41 0.15 24.33
C LEU A 141 -11.06 1.22 23.46
N ILE A 142 -10.23 1.92 22.69
CA ILE A 142 -10.67 2.77 21.57
C ILE A 142 -10.36 1.98 20.29
N HIS A 143 -11.38 1.72 19.47
CA HIS A 143 -11.22 0.87 18.31
C HIS A 143 -12.15 1.26 17.16
N GLN A 144 -11.95 0.57 16.04
CA GLN A 144 -12.83 0.59 14.89
C GLN A 144 -12.82 -0.82 14.29
N MET A 145 -13.99 -1.32 13.91
CA MET A 145 -14.14 -2.62 13.27
C MET A 145 -15.02 -2.49 12.04
N GLY A 146 -14.79 -3.32 11.04
CA GLY A 146 -15.65 -3.35 9.87
C GLY A 146 -15.35 -4.48 8.91
N ASN A 147 -16.07 -4.46 7.79
CA ASN A 147 -15.97 -5.41 6.71
C ASN A 147 -15.26 -4.76 5.52
N PRO A 148 -13.94 -4.96 5.35
CA PRO A 148 -13.19 -4.42 4.23
C PRO A 148 -13.50 -5.11 2.89
N THR A 149 -14.29 -6.19 2.89
CA THR A 149 -14.55 -6.98 1.69
C THR A 149 -15.63 -6.35 0.81
N GLU A 150 -15.76 -6.87 -0.42
CA GLU A 150 -16.73 -6.40 -1.42
C GLU A 150 -17.96 -7.31 -1.54
N GLN A 151 -17.93 -8.52 -0.97
CA GLN A 151 -18.88 -9.56 -1.36
C GLN A 151 -19.48 -10.34 -0.18
N THR A 152 -18.71 -10.56 0.90
CA THR A 152 -19.11 -11.51 1.94
C THR A 152 -19.58 -10.76 3.18
N PRO A 153 -20.89 -10.73 3.50
CA PRO A 153 -21.36 -10.21 4.76
C PRO A 153 -20.99 -11.18 5.90
N PHE A 154 -20.97 -10.67 7.13
CA PHE A 154 -20.78 -11.51 8.31
C PHE A 154 -21.53 -11.03 9.54
N LEU A 155 -21.61 -11.92 10.53
CA LEU A 155 -22.17 -11.63 11.86
C LEU A 155 -21.07 -11.62 12.91
N SER A 156 -21.29 -10.85 13.98
CA SER A 156 -20.48 -10.93 15.18
C SER A 156 -21.34 -10.92 16.43
N LEU A 157 -20.91 -11.66 17.46
CA LEU A 157 -21.52 -11.69 18.78
C LEU A 157 -20.78 -10.70 19.67
N HIS A 158 -21.50 -9.73 20.21
CA HIS A 158 -20.97 -8.71 21.10
C HIS A 158 -21.55 -8.89 22.50
N ILE A 159 -20.67 -8.94 23.50
CA ILE A 159 -21.05 -9.05 24.90
C ILE A 159 -20.36 -7.94 25.67
N TYR A 160 -21.15 -7.13 26.35
CA TYR A 160 -20.66 -6.01 27.14
C TYR A 160 -21.24 -6.08 28.55
N GLY A 161 -20.44 -5.73 29.53
CA GLY A 161 -20.88 -5.73 30.92
C GLY A 161 -20.24 -4.64 31.76
N ASN A 162 -20.90 -4.36 32.88
CA ASN A 162 -20.46 -3.48 33.93
C ASN A 162 -20.32 -4.29 35.24
N VAL A 163 -19.59 -3.74 36.21
CA VAL A 163 -19.49 -4.32 37.55
C VAL A 163 -20.82 -4.16 38.31
N GLU A 164 -21.54 -3.07 38.06
CA GLU A 164 -22.83 -2.75 38.66
C GLU A 164 -23.98 -2.90 37.66
N GLU A 165 -25.19 -3.05 38.18
CA GLU A 165 -26.41 -3.03 37.36
C GLU A 165 -26.62 -1.60 36.83
N ILE A 166 -26.72 -1.47 35.51
CA ILE A 166 -26.86 -0.18 34.84
C ILE A 166 -27.89 -0.25 33.73
N LYS A 167 -28.63 0.84 33.53
CA LYS A 167 -29.71 0.90 32.55
C LYS A 167 -29.22 0.74 31.11
N ASN A 168 -28.02 1.20 30.77
CA ASN A 168 -27.43 1.10 29.44
C ASN A 168 -25.94 0.81 29.57
N VAL A 169 -25.52 -0.43 29.32
CA VAL A 169 -24.13 -0.87 29.53
C VAL A 169 -23.21 -0.19 28.52
N THR A 170 -23.67 -0.06 27.27
CA THR A 170 -22.94 0.65 26.20
C THR A 170 -23.30 2.14 26.14
N GLY A 171 -23.97 2.67 27.16
CA GLY A 171 -24.34 4.08 27.23
C GLY A 171 -23.15 5.00 27.46
N ASP A 172 -23.29 6.26 27.05
CA ASP A 172 -22.25 7.31 27.16
C ASP A 172 -20.94 6.99 26.41
N ALA A 173 -21.02 6.19 25.36
CA ALA A 173 -19.91 5.88 24.47
C ALA A 173 -19.39 7.14 23.77
N ARG A 174 -18.07 7.26 23.64
CA ARG A 174 -17.39 8.32 22.88
C ARG A 174 -17.19 7.87 21.45
N ILE A 175 -17.65 8.68 20.51
CA ILE A 175 -17.24 8.64 19.11
C ILE A 175 -16.23 9.75 18.89
N PHE A 176 -15.08 9.41 18.30
CA PHE A 176 -14.03 10.36 17.98
C PHE A 176 -14.15 10.76 16.50
N ASP A 177 -14.42 12.05 16.26
CA ASP A 177 -14.36 12.65 14.93
C ASP A 177 -13.10 13.53 14.84
N PRO A 178 -11.97 12.99 14.36
CA PRO A 178 -10.73 13.74 14.24
C PRO A 178 -10.79 14.83 13.17
N GLY A 179 -11.70 14.75 12.18
CA GLY A 179 -11.86 15.76 11.14
C GLY A 179 -12.45 17.06 11.70
N LYS A 180 -13.46 16.94 12.55
CA LYS A 180 -14.07 18.07 13.28
C LYS A 180 -13.39 18.38 14.61
N GLN A 181 -12.46 17.54 15.06
CA GLN A 181 -11.83 17.58 16.40
C GLN A 181 -12.88 17.65 17.52
N VAL A 182 -13.86 16.75 17.45
CA VAL A 182 -14.94 16.64 18.44
C VAL A 182 -15.10 15.20 18.92
N ILE A 183 -15.62 15.06 20.12
CA ILE A 183 -16.13 13.81 20.65
C ILE A 183 -17.65 13.93 20.79
N TYR A 184 -18.36 12.95 20.24
CA TYR A 184 -19.80 12.80 20.44
C TYR A 184 -20.07 11.72 21.49
N ARG A 185 -20.90 12.04 22.48
CA ARG A 185 -21.40 11.08 23.47
C ARG A 185 -22.72 10.50 23.00
N VAL A 186 -22.82 9.18 22.95
CA VAL A 186 -23.98 8.47 22.41
C VAL A 186 -24.38 7.28 23.28
N ASP A 187 -25.65 6.88 23.18
CA ASP A 187 -26.20 5.71 23.87
C ASP A 187 -26.53 4.54 22.94
N GLY A 188 -26.40 4.76 21.63
CA GLY A 188 -26.82 3.85 20.57
C GLY A 188 -25.66 3.29 19.77
N GLY A 189 -25.93 3.02 18.49
CA GLY A 189 -24.88 2.63 17.55
C GLY A 189 -23.84 3.72 17.35
N VAL A 190 -22.60 3.31 17.12
CA VAL A 190 -21.44 4.18 16.91
C VAL A 190 -21.20 4.33 15.40
N PHE A 191 -22.10 5.10 14.79
CA PHE A 191 -22.20 5.23 13.34
C PHE A 191 -21.53 6.51 12.84
N PHE A 192 -21.09 6.45 11.59
CA PHE A 192 -20.63 7.63 10.86
C PHE A 192 -21.84 8.51 10.50
N GLY A 193 -21.66 9.84 10.52
CA GLY A 193 -22.73 10.77 10.17
C GLY A 193 -23.98 10.60 11.03
N LEU A 194 -23.82 10.53 12.35
CA LEU A 194 -24.98 10.45 13.25
C LEU A 194 -25.80 11.74 13.21
N PRO A 195 -27.14 11.63 13.20
CA PRO A 195 -28.00 12.80 13.24
C PRO A 195 -27.98 13.43 14.63
N GLU A 196 -28.18 14.75 14.71
CA GLU A 196 -28.00 15.54 15.93
C GLU A 196 -28.85 15.03 17.11
N GLU A 197 -30.05 14.52 16.85
CA GLU A 197 -30.94 14.00 17.90
C GLU A 197 -30.43 12.71 18.57
N LYS A 198 -29.46 12.02 17.96
CA LYS A 198 -28.80 10.83 18.53
C LYS A 198 -27.57 11.18 19.35
N ILE A 199 -27.11 12.43 19.26
CA ILE A 199 -25.95 12.95 20.00
C ILE A 199 -26.43 13.52 21.33
N LYS A 200 -25.97 12.94 22.45
CA LYS A 200 -26.33 13.44 23.79
C LYS A 200 -25.55 14.67 24.20
N LYS A 201 -24.28 14.69 23.82
CA LYS A 201 -23.33 15.74 24.19
C LYS A 201 -22.20 15.77 23.18
N THR A 202 -21.77 16.98 22.85
CA THR A 202 -20.57 17.24 22.07
C THR A 202 -19.51 17.85 22.98
N GLU A 203 -18.27 17.37 22.90
CA GLU A 203 -17.14 17.91 23.64
C GLU A 203 -15.91 18.06 22.72
N PRO A 204 -14.95 18.94 23.06
CA PRO A 204 -13.70 19.06 22.29
C PRO A 204 -12.97 17.72 22.20
N GLY A 205 -12.58 17.33 21.00
CA GLY A 205 -11.89 16.09 20.70
C GLY A 205 -10.38 16.27 20.53
N PRO A 206 -9.62 15.16 20.51
CA PRO A 206 -8.19 15.20 20.28
C PRO A 206 -7.86 15.51 18.82
N ALA A 207 -6.68 16.06 18.57
CA ALA A 207 -6.08 16.02 17.24
C ALA A 207 -5.66 14.58 16.92
N ALA A 208 -5.57 14.22 15.65
CA ALA A 208 -5.07 12.91 15.21
C ALA A 208 -3.75 13.04 14.45
N ASP A 209 -2.96 11.95 14.39
CA ASP A 209 -1.85 11.87 13.44
C ASP A 209 -2.37 11.72 11.99
N PHE A 210 -1.44 11.81 11.03
CA PHE A 210 -1.79 11.78 9.62
C PHE A 210 -2.52 10.48 9.22
N PRO A 211 -2.01 9.27 9.49
CA PRO A 211 -2.72 8.05 9.11
C PRO A 211 -4.08 7.89 9.79
N THR A 212 -4.20 8.25 11.08
CA THR A 212 -5.50 8.15 11.80
C THR A 212 -6.54 9.10 11.22
N SER A 213 -6.13 10.31 10.87
CA SER A 213 -7.01 11.28 10.20
C SER A 213 -7.43 10.77 8.82
N LEU A 214 -6.45 10.28 8.03
CA LEU A 214 -6.68 9.77 6.69
C LEU A 214 -7.64 8.58 6.67
N ARG A 215 -7.50 7.67 7.63
CA ARG A 215 -8.42 6.55 7.85
C ARG A 215 -9.84 7.03 8.09
N HIS A 216 -10.03 7.96 9.03
CA HIS A 216 -11.35 8.49 9.34
C HIS A 216 -12.01 9.14 8.12
N MET A 217 -11.27 9.98 7.38
CA MET A 217 -11.77 10.64 6.17
C MET A 217 -12.16 9.61 5.09
N THR A 218 -11.32 8.59 4.87
CA THR A 218 -11.56 7.53 3.88
C THR A 218 -12.85 6.76 4.18
N GLU A 219 -13.01 6.29 5.41
CA GLU A 219 -14.21 5.52 5.80
C GLU A 219 -15.47 6.40 5.86
N LEU A 220 -15.34 7.66 6.24
CA LEU A 220 -16.45 8.60 6.22
C LEU A 220 -16.91 8.90 4.78
N ILE A 221 -16.00 9.10 3.82
CA ILE A 221 -16.38 9.25 2.39
C ILE A 221 -17.13 8.02 1.91
N ARG A 222 -16.60 6.81 2.15
CA ARG A 222 -17.26 5.55 1.78
C ARG A 222 -18.66 5.49 2.35
N ARG A 223 -18.84 5.93 3.60
CA ARG A 223 -20.15 5.95 4.22
C ARG A 223 -21.09 6.98 3.61
N LEU A 224 -20.65 8.22 3.46
CA LEU A 224 -21.48 9.30 2.91
C LEU A 224 -21.95 8.96 1.50
N ARG A 225 -21.11 8.30 0.68
CA ARG A 225 -21.52 7.78 -0.63
C ARG A 225 -22.64 6.74 -0.55
N LYS A 226 -22.57 5.81 0.42
CA LYS A 226 -23.64 4.84 0.65
C LYS A 226 -24.95 5.53 1.05
N MET A 227 -24.87 6.55 1.91
CA MET A 227 -26.02 7.36 2.31
C MET A 227 -26.62 8.13 1.12
N GLU A 228 -25.78 8.80 0.33
CA GLU A 228 -26.19 9.54 -0.87
C GLU A 228 -26.86 8.62 -1.91
N SER A 229 -26.26 7.45 -2.17
CA SER A 229 -26.82 6.45 -3.10
C SER A 229 -28.16 5.88 -2.64
N ALA A 230 -28.47 5.98 -1.35
CA ALA A 230 -29.72 5.55 -0.74
C ALA A 230 -30.71 6.71 -0.50
N ASP A 231 -30.41 7.91 -1.00
CA ASP A 231 -31.22 9.14 -0.81
C ASP A 231 -31.44 9.49 0.69
N ILE A 232 -30.39 9.30 1.50
CA ILE A 232 -30.38 9.61 2.93
C ILE A 232 -29.65 10.94 3.17
N ASP A 233 -30.22 11.77 4.03
CA ASP A 233 -29.61 13.03 4.47
C ASP A 233 -28.19 12.80 5.04
N LEU A 234 -27.22 13.51 4.47
CA LEU A 234 -25.80 13.45 4.80
C LEU A 234 -25.45 14.19 6.09
N GLN A 235 -26.43 14.60 6.91
CA GLN A 235 -26.21 15.17 8.24
C GLN A 235 -25.29 16.41 8.22
N GLY A 236 -25.50 17.26 7.22
CA GLY A 236 -24.76 18.50 7.03
C GLY A 236 -23.37 18.36 6.40
N TYR A 237 -23.00 17.16 5.94
CA TYR A 237 -21.80 16.99 5.12
C TYR A 237 -22.08 17.35 3.66
N ASP A 238 -21.23 18.20 3.09
CA ASP A 238 -21.07 18.36 1.65
C ASP A 238 -20.04 17.33 1.18
N LEU A 239 -20.52 16.26 0.54
CA LEU A 239 -19.68 15.12 0.15
C LEU A 239 -18.60 15.52 -0.87
N GLU A 240 -18.95 16.33 -1.87
CA GLU A 240 -18.01 16.76 -2.89
C GLU A 240 -16.91 17.64 -2.29
N ALA A 241 -17.29 18.61 -1.45
CA ALA A 241 -16.33 19.44 -0.73
C ALA A 241 -15.44 18.62 0.21
N PHE A 242 -15.99 17.60 0.89
CA PHE A 242 -15.24 16.74 1.80
C PHE A 242 -14.25 15.83 1.06
N ILE A 243 -14.64 15.30 -0.11
CA ILE A 243 -13.74 14.56 -1.01
C ILE A 243 -12.59 15.47 -1.45
N ASN A 244 -12.91 16.68 -1.92
CA ASN A 244 -11.92 17.65 -2.38
C ASN A 244 -10.93 18.05 -1.28
N ASP A 245 -11.37 18.24 -0.03
CA ASP A 245 -10.47 18.57 1.08
C ASP A 245 -9.59 17.38 1.50
N THR A 246 -10.16 16.17 1.50
CA THR A 246 -9.46 14.91 1.80
C THR A 246 -8.33 14.65 0.81
N PHE A 247 -8.56 14.91 -0.48
CA PHE A 247 -7.58 14.75 -1.54
C PHE A 247 -6.96 16.07 -1.98
N SER A 248 -6.80 17.03 -1.07
CA SER A 248 -6.19 18.32 -1.38
C SER A 248 -4.68 18.35 -1.10
N PHE A 249 -4.00 19.31 -1.74
CA PHE A 249 -2.61 19.65 -1.47
C PHE A 249 -2.34 19.97 0.01
N LYS A 250 -3.35 20.39 0.78
CA LYS A 250 -3.20 20.73 2.21
C LYS A 250 -2.71 19.54 3.05
N GLN A 251 -2.96 18.31 2.61
CA GLN A 251 -2.50 17.09 3.27
C GLN A 251 -0.96 16.95 3.25
N ARG A 252 -0.26 17.63 2.33
CA ARG A 252 1.20 17.53 2.16
C ARG A 252 1.97 17.86 3.43
N GLY A 253 1.56 18.92 4.14
CA GLY A 253 2.29 19.40 5.31
C GLY A 253 2.25 18.40 6.49
N SER A 254 1.10 17.76 6.72
CA SER A 254 0.94 16.75 7.77
C SER A 254 1.63 15.44 7.40
N LEU A 255 1.56 15.02 6.13
CA LEU A 255 2.29 13.84 5.63
C LEU A 255 3.80 14.00 5.79
N ILE A 256 4.39 15.11 5.30
CA ILE A 256 5.85 15.33 5.38
C ILE A 256 6.32 15.35 6.83
N ARG A 257 5.56 15.99 7.72
CA ARG A 257 5.89 16.00 9.16
C ARG A 257 5.85 14.57 9.73
N TYR A 258 4.82 13.80 9.39
CA TYR A 258 4.71 12.42 9.83
C TYR A 258 5.85 11.54 9.33
N LEU A 259 6.24 11.68 8.05
CA LEU A 259 7.38 10.95 7.47
C LEU A 259 8.67 11.26 8.22
N LYS A 260 8.97 12.55 8.46
CA LYS A 260 10.14 12.98 9.25
C LYS A 260 10.17 12.42 10.68
N ASP A 261 9.01 12.18 11.29
CA ASP A 261 8.92 11.60 12.63
C ASP A 261 9.21 10.08 12.64
N ILE A 262 9.13 9.41 11.48
CA ILE A 262 9.25 7.95 11.36
C ILE A 262 10.40 7.48 10.47
N THR A 263 11.20 8.40 9.93
CA THR A 263 12.40 8.12 9.14
C THR A 263 13.66 8.76 9.72
N ASP A 264 14.83 8.23 9.36
CA ASP A 264 16.13 8.82 9.67
C ASP A 264 16.53 9.90 8.63
N GLU A 265 17.73 10.46 8.78
CA GLU A 265 18.29 11.47 7.86
C GLU A 265 18.59 10.96 6.44
N ASN A 266 18.55 9.64 6.24
CA ASN A 266 18.75 8.98 4.95
C ASN A 266 17.41 8.45 4.37
N ASP A 267 16.28 8.93 4.91
CA ASP A 267 14.93 8.53 4.52
C ASP A 267 14.63 7.03 4.70
N HIS A 268 15.34 6.34 5.61
CA HIS A 268 15.00 4.97 6.01
C HIS A 268 14.00 4.98 7.15
N GLN A 269 13.05 4.06 7.14
CA GLN A 269 12.09 3.91 8.23
C GLN A 269 12.78 3.48 9.53
N VAL A 270 12.44 4.14 10.64
CA VAL A 270 12.90 3.78 12.00
C VAL A 270 11.77 3.26 12.89
N ASN A 271 10.52 3.30 12.39
CA ASN A 271 9.34 2.78 13.08
C ASN A 271 8.50 1.92 12.14
N SER A 272 8.72 0.60 12.20
CA SER A 272 8.10 -0.36 11.28
C SER A 272 6.58 -0.48 11.44
N ILE A 273 6.05 -0.24 12.65
CA ILE A 273 4.61 -0.26 12.91
C ILE A 273 3.95 0.95 12.25
N ALA A 274 4.49 2.15 12.51
CA ALA A 274 4.00 3.39 11.90
C ALA A 274 4.10 3.34 10.36
N TRP A 275 5.22 2.83 9.83
CA TRP A 275 5.42 2.65 8.40
C TRP A 275 4.37 1.74 7.77
N ARG A 276 4.08 0.59 8.41
CA ARG A 276 3.03 -0.35 7.95
C ARG A 276 1.63 0.27 7.99
N ILE A 277 1.32 1.02 9.04
CA ILE A 277 0.03 1.72 9.17
C ILE A 277 -0.11 2.73 8.03
N LEU A 278 0.87 3.62 7.83
CA LEU A 278 0.85 4.63 6.77
C LEU A 278 0.65 4.00 5.39
N ASN A 279 1.44 2.97 5.05
CA ASN A 279 1.31 2.28 3.77
C ASN A 279 -0.07 1.66 3.60
N ARG A 280 -0.65 1.07 4.65
CA ARG A 280 -1.98 0.47 4.59
C ARG A 280 -3.07 1.52 4.37
N GLU A 281 -3.02 2.66 5.08
CA GLU A 281 -3.98 3.74 4.87
C GLU A 281 -3.89 4.37 3.48
N LEU A 282 -2.68 4.60 2.96
CA LEU A 282 -2.50 5.14 1.61
C LEU A 282 -2.98 4.18 0.52
N LYS A 283 -2.87 2.86 0.72
CA LYS A 283 -3.43 1.86 -0.20
C LYS A 283 -4.96 1.91 -0.23
N GLU A 284 -5.61 2.09 0.92
CA GLU A 284 -7.06 2.29 0.98
C GLU A 284 -7.49 3.58 0.29
N VAL A 285 -6.71 4.65 0.43
CA VAL A 285 -6.93 5.91 -0.28
C VAL A 285 -6.80 5.74 -1.79
N ALA A 286 -5.75 5.06 -2.26
CA ALA A 286 -5.59 4.77 -3.68
C ALA A 286 -6.78 3.97 -4.23
N LYS A 287 -7.27 2.99 -3.46
CA LYS A 287 -8.48 2.22 -3.81
C LYS A 287 -9.71 3.13 -3.90
N LEU A 288 -9.93 3.99 -2.89
CA LEU A 288 -11.05 4.93 -2.88
C LEU A 288 -10.99 5.94 -4.06
N GLN A 289 -9.81 6.46 -4.40
CA GLN A 289 -9.65 7.36 -5.54
C GLN A 289 -10.00 6.69 -6.88
N LEU A 290 -9.63 5.41 -7.04
CA LEU A 290 -10.05 4.60 -8.20
C LEU A 290 -11.57 4.42 -8.26
N GLU A 291 -12.20 4.11 -7.12
CA GLU A 291 -13.66 3.96 -6.99
C GLU A 291 -14.43 5.26 -7.28
N LEU A 292 -13.81 6.43 -7.03
CA LEU A 292 -14.37 7.75 -7.30
C LEU A 292 -14.14 8.22 -8.74
N GLY A 293 -12.97 7.93 -9.31
CA GLY A 293 -12.59 8.33 -10.67
C GLY A 293 -13.22 7.48 -11.80
N GLY A 294 -13.78 6.31 -11.46
CA GLY A 294 -14.38 5.37 -12.40
C GLY A 294 -13.35 4.53 -13.20
N LEU A 295 -13.79 3.37 -13.72
CA LEU A 295 -12.98 2.41 -14.51
C LEU A 295 -12.39 2.97 -15.83
N ALA A 296 -12.76 4.19 -16.23
CA ALA A 296 -12.38 4.78 -17.52
C ALA A 296 -10.95 5.35 -17.58
N LYS A 297 -10.18 5.35 -16.47
CA LYS A 297 -8.83 5.95 -16.40
C LYS A 297 -7.66 4.96 -16.29
N SER A 298 -7.85 3.65 -16.52
CA SER A 298 -6.73 2.70 -16.39
C SER A 298 -5.57 3.00 -17.36
N LYS A 299 -5.84 3.49 -18.59
CA LYS A 299 -4.82 3.95 -19.53
C LYS A 299 -4.10 5.23 -19.06
N ASP A 300 -4.84 6.13 -18.41
CA ASP A 300 -4.34 7.40 -17.88
C ASP A 300 -3.39 7.14 -16.68
N HIS A 301 -3.70 6.15 -15.84
CA HIS A 301 -2.84 5.75 -14.71
C HIS A 301 -1.45 5.27 -15.13
N PHE A 302 -1.33 4.51 -16.22
CA PHE A 302 -0.03 4.05 -16.68
C PHE A 302 0.77 5.17 -17.36
N HIS A 303 0.12 6.07 -18.10
CA HIS A 303 0.76 7.26 -18.64
C HIS A 303 1.27 8.18 -17.52
N LYS A 304 0.46 8.39 -16.47
CA LYS A 304 0.88 9.09 -15.24
C LYS A 304 2.03 8.39 -14.54
N TYR A 305 2.00 7.05 -14.40
CA TYR A 305 3.12 6.31 -13.81
C TYR A 305 4.43 6.54 -14.57
N ALA A 306 4.40 6.61 -15.90
CA ALA A 306 5.57 6.93 -16.71
C ALA A 306 6.09 8.36 -16.44
N GLN A 307 5.20 9.34 -16.29
CA GLN A 307 5.60 10.70 -15.89
C GLN A 307 6.19 10.75 -14.46
N LEU A 308 5.55 10.07 -13.50
CA LEU A 308 6.05 9.93 -12.13
C LEU A 308 7.44 9.28 -12.11
N TYR A 309 7.66 8.27 -12.97
CA TYR A 309 8.93 7.57 -13.08
C TYR A 309 10.07 8.51 -13.47
N ASP A 310 9.86 9.42 -14.42
CA ASP A 310 10.88 10.38 -14.85
C ASP A 310 11.30 11.32 -13.70
N GLY A 311 10.34 11.87 -12.96
CA GLY A 311 10.62 12.81 -11.87
C GLY A 311 11.23 12.17 -10.61
N LEU A 312 10.83 10.92 -10.30
CA LEU A 312 11.27 10.22 -9.09
C LEU A 312 12.53 9.37 -9.29
N ILE A 313 12.73 8.82 -10.50
CA ILE A 313 13.77 7.82 -10.77
C ILE A 313 14.65 8.23 -11.94
N GLY A 314 14.05 8.47 -13.12
CA GLY A 314 14.77 8.71 -14.36
C GLY A 314 15.75 9.88 -14.28
N LEU A 315 15.24 11.10 -14.02
CA LEU A 315 16.04 12.32 -13.94
C LEU A 315 17.05 12.29 -12.78
N PRO A 316 16.69 11.88 -11.54
CA PRO A 316 17.66 11.76 -10.45
C PRO A 316 18.80 10.80 -10.76
N CYS A 317 18.51 9.63 -11.34
CA CYS A 317 19.55 8.66 -11.69
C CYS A 317 20.41 9.13 -12.88
N LEU A 318 19.79 9.77 -13.88
CA LEU A 318 20.50 10.36 -15.01
C LEU A 318 21.53 11.40 -14.56
N LYS A 319 21.09 12.36 -13.72
CA LYS A 319 21.96 13.39 -13.14
C LYS A 319 22.96 12.82 -12.13
N GLY A 320 22.57 11.78 -11.40
CA GLY A 320 23.35 11.24 -10.28
C GLY A 320 24.55 10.39 -10.71
N PHE A 321 24.36 9.48 -11.67
CA PHE A 321 25.43 8.56 -12.09
C PHE A 321 25.41 8.19 -13.58
N MET A 322 24.24 8.19 -14.26
CA MET A 322 24.18 7.64 -15.62
C MET A 322 24.88 8.53 -16.65
N ALA A 323 24.67 9.85 -16.59
CA ALA A 323 25.32 10.77 -17.50
C ALA A 323 26.86 10.64 -17.46
N GLU A 324 27.42 10.50 -16.25
CA GLU A 324 28.87 10.41 -16.06
C GLU A 324 29.43 9.07 -16.56
N TYR A 325 28.79 7.94 -16.27
CA TYR A 325 29.28 6.66 -16.81
C TYR A 325 29.14 6.57 -18.34
N LEU A 326 28.11 7.21 -18.93
CA LEU A 326 27.91 7.23 -20.38
C LEU A 326 28.99 8.07 -21.07
N LYS A 327 29.32 9.24 -20.52
CA LYS A 327 30.47 10.05 -20.98
C LYS A 327 31.77 9.25 -20.86
N PHE A 328 32.01 8.60 -19.72
CA PHE A 328 33.16 7.75 -19.52
C PHE A 328 33.25 6.61 -20.55
N PHE A 329 32.12 5.96 -20.86
CA PHE A 329 32.08 4.95 -21.92
C PHE A 329 32.50 5.54 -23.26
N VAL A 330 31.94 6.69 -23.65
CA VAL A 330 32.28 7.35 -24.91
C VAL A 330 33.75 7.73 -24.96
N GLU A 331 34.30 8.34 -23.91
CA GLU A 331 35.70 8.78 -23.87
C GLU A 331 36.70 7.62 -23.91
N ARG A 332 36.37 6.49 -23.27
CA ARG A 332 37.31 5.38 -23.07
C ARG A 332 37.21 4.29 -24.14
N TYR A 333 36.00 3.99 -24.60
CA TYR A 333 35.72 2.83 -25.46
C TYR A 333 35.26 3.22 -26.85
N GLN A 334 34.74 4.44 -27.02
CA GLN A 334 34.40 4.98 -28.33
C GLN A 334 35.28 6.21 -28.62
N SER A 335 35.12 6.77 -29.81
CA SER A 335 35.68 8.08 -30.15
C SER A 335 34.58 9.12 -30.30
N ASP A 336 33.44 8.73 -30.88
CA ASP A 336 32.19 9.47 -30.94
C ASP A 336 31.01 8.51 -31.21
N LEU A 337 29.78 9.03 -31.15
CA LEU A 337 28.53 8.27 -31.39
C LEU A 337 27.83 8.61 -32.71
N ARG A 338 28.20 9.71 -33.39
CA ARG A 338 27.48 10.26 -34.57
C ARG A 338 27.20 9.26 -35.70
N GLY A 339 28.06 8.25 -35.88
CA GLY A 339 27.91 7.23 -36.92
C GLY A 339 27.38 5.87 -36.42
N LYS A 340 27.11 5.74 -35.12
CA LYS A 340 26.78 4.46 -34.48
C LYS A 340 25.27 4.24 -34.46
N SER A 341 24.85 2.99 -34.60
CA SER A 341 23.48 2.54 -34.34
C SER A 341 23.37 1.96 -32.93
N LEU A 342 22.32 2.35 -32.19
CA LEU A 342 22.05 1.87 -30.84
C LEU A 342 20.65 1.30 -30.71
N ILE A 343 20.58 0.14 -30.09
CA ILE A 343 19.34 -0.40 -29.54
C ILE A 343 19.33 -0.20 -28.02
N SER A 344 18.28 0.44 -27.50
CA SER A 344 18.05 0.54 -26.06
C SER A 344 17.07 -0.53 -25.60
N LEU A 345 17.50 -1.34 -24.64
CA LEU A 345 16.80 -2.51 -24.12
C LEU A 345 16.17 -2.18 -22.76
N GLY A 346 14.84 -2.14 -22.74
CA GLY A 346 14.07 -1.58 -21.62
C GLY A 346 14.26 -0.06 -21.54
N CYS A 347 13.97 0.64 -22.64
CA CYS A 347 14.21 2.08 -22.74
C CYS A 347 13.32 2.91 -21.81
N GLY A 348 12.30 2.32 -21.17
CA GLY A 348 11.35 3.04 -20.35
C GLY A 348 10.72 4.19 -21.15
N THR A 349 10.83 5.41 -20.61
CA THR A 349 10.29 6.63 -21.22
C THR A 349 11.21 7.26 -22.28
N GLY A 350 12.31 6.62 -22.68
CA GLY A 350 13.27 7.16 -23.64
C GLY A 350 14.09 8.35 -23.11
N LEU A 351 14.08 8.58 -21.79
CA LEU A 351 14.72 9.76 -21.17
C LEU A 351 16.24 9.77 -21.37
N VAL A 352 16.87 8.61 -21.21
CA VAL A 352 18.34 8.48 -21.28
C VAL A 352 18.81 8.55 -22.72
N GLU A 353 18.03 7.99 -23.64
CA GLU A 353 18.33 8.00 -25.06
C GLU A 353 18.24 9.41 -25.62
N ARG A 354 17.29 10.23 -25.14
CA ARG A 354 17.27 11.66 -25.45
C ARG A 354 18.56 12.35 -25.00
N PHE A 355 19.09 12.02 -23.82
CA PHE A 355 20.39 12.51 -23.38
C PHE A 355 21.54 12.05 -24.30
N LEU A 356 21.54 10.80 -24.77
CA LEU A 356 22.55 10.33 -25.75
C LEU A 356 22.51 11.15 -27.05
N ILE A 357 21.32 11.51 -27.51
CA ILE A 357 21.12 12.32 -28.73
C ILE A 357 21.58 13.76 -28.50
N GLU A 358 21.10 14.40 -27.44
CA GLU A 358 21.29 15.83 -27.18
C GLU A 358 22.70 16.16 -26.70
N GLU A 359 23.26 15.34 -25.80
CA GLU A 359 24.51 15.66 -25.09
C GLU A 359 25.70 14.85 -25.60
N LEU A 360 25.49 13.67 -26.19
CA LEU A 360 26.57 12.82 -26.75
C LEU A 360 26.55 12.73 -28.29
N GLU A 361 25.81 13.64 -28.93
CA GLU A 361 25.73 13.80 -30.40
C GLU A 361 25.35 12.52 -31.15
N MET A 362 24.50 11.67 -30.58
CA MET A 362 24.02 10.48 -31.27
C MET A 362 22.95 10.85 -32.32
N ASP A 363 23.02 10.24 -33.50
CA ASP A 363 22.04 10.46 -34.57
C ASP A 363 20.67 9.89 -34.16
N PRO A 364 19.61 10.72 -34.04
CA PRO A 364 18.29 10.26 -33.57
C PRO A 364 17.67 9.19 -34.48
N GLU A 365 17.99 9.19 -35.79
CA GLU A 365 17.49 8.18 -36.73
C GLU A 365 18.18 6.82 -36.57
N ARG A 366 19.21 6.74 -35.72
CA ARG A 366 20.00 5.53 -35.45
C ARG A 366 19.81 5.00 -34.03
N VAL A 367 18.89 5.60 -33.27
CA VAL A 367 18.52 5.18 -31.92
C VAL A 367 17.15 4.51 -31.98
N TYR A 368 17.06 3.29 -31.47
CA TYR A 368 15.81 2.54 -31.41
C TYR A 368 15.62 1.92 -30.02
N GLY A 369 14.49 2.20 -29.39
CA GLY A 369 14.15 1.69 -28.06
C GLY A 369 13.16 0.53 -28.10
N ILE A 370 13.31 -0.43 -27.19
CA ILE A 370 12.28 -1.42 -26.89
C ILE A 370 11.99 -1.48 -25.40
N ASP A 371 10.74 -1.71 -25.05
CA ASP A 371 10.29 -1.92 -23.68
C ASP A 371 9.01 -2.78 -23.68
N ILE A 372 8.82 -3.62 -22.67
CA ILE A 372 7.61 -4.47 -22.57
C ILE A 372 6.36 -3.66 -22.18
N SER A 373 6.55 -2.46 -21.62
CA SER A 373 5.46 -1.61 -21.15
C SER A 373 4.95 -0.68 -22.24
N GLU A 374 3.73 -0.96 -22.72
CA GLU A 374 3.03 -0.12 -23.71
C GLU A 374 2.94 1.35 -23.27
N ALA A 375 2.75 1.60 -21.97
CA ALA A 375 2.65 2.95 -21.45
C ALA A 375 3.98 3.70 -21.40
N MET A 376 5.08 3.00 -21.13
CA MET A 376 6.42 3.58 -21.20
C MET A 376 6.76 3.93 -22.65
N ILE A 377 6.46 3.02 -23.59
CA ILE A 377 6.65 3.25 -25.03
C ILE A 377 5.80 4.41 -25.55
N ALA A 378 4.58 4.59 -25.06
CA ALA A 378 3.75 5.74 -25.42
C ALA A 378 4.47 7.07 -25.12
N VAL A 379 5.18 7.17 -24.00
CA VAL A 379 6.00 8.35 -23.64
C VAL A 379 7.32 8.38 -24.43
N ALA A 380 7.98 7.22 -24.59
CA ALA A 380 9.26 7.13 -25.30
C ALA A 380 9.16 7.59 -26.76
N ARG A 381 8.04 7.32 -27.44
CA ARG A 381 7.77 7.74 -28.82
C ARG A 381 7.74 9.25 -29.03
N GLU A 382 7.60 10.03 -27.97
CA GLU A 382 7.74 11.50 -28.03
C GLU A 382 9.21 11.93 -28.11
N ARG A 383 10.15 11.02 -27.85
CA ARG A 383 11.59 11.30 -27.69
C ARG A 383 12.46 10.54 -28.69
N ILE A 384 12.13 9.29 -28.96
CA ILE A 384 12.91 8.36 -29.80
C ILE A 384 11.98 7.43 -30.61
N HIS A 385 12.53 6.78 -31.63
CA HIS A 385 11.87 5.65 -32.25
C HIS A 385 11.83 4.49 -31.27
N ALA A 386 10.64 3.99 -30.91
CA ALA A 386 10.51 2.90 -29.94
C ALA A 386 9.23 2.08 -30.13
N ASP A 387 9.33 0.78 -29.82
CA ASP A 387 8.24 -0.19 -29.95
C ASP A 387 8.13 -1.15 -28.76
N VAL A 388 6.94 -1.72 -28.57
CA VAL A 388 6.69 -2.69 -27.49
C VAL A 388 7.26 -4.04 -27.89
N GLU A 389 8.31 -4.49 -27.21
CA GLU A 389 8.99 -5.77 -27.51
C GLU A 389 9.71 -6.34 -26.27
N ASP A 390 9.86 -7.66 -26.24
CA ASP A 390 10.60 -8.39 -25.20
C ASP A 390 12.03 -8.70 -25.68
N ILE A 391 13.03 -8.41 -24.82
CA ILE A 391 14.46 -8.71 -25.04
C ILE A 391 14.67 -10.19 -25.44
N LEU A 392 13.82 -11.10 -24.95
CA LEU A 392 13.91 -12.53 -25.26
C LEU A 392 13.49 -12.88 -26.70
N GLN A 393 12.79 -11.97 -27.39
CA GLN A 393 12.36 -12.13 -28.78
C GLN A 393 13.34 -11.54 -29.80
N LEU A 394 14.44 -10.91 -29.35
CA LEU A 394 15.44 -10.35 -30.24
C LEU A 394 15.97 -11.38 -31.25
N ASP A 395 16.11 -10.96 -32.51
CA ASP A 395 16.55 -11.79 -33.63
C ASP A 395 17.67 -11.08 -34.41
N PRO A 396 18.89 -11.66 -34.47
CA PRO A 396 20.01 -11.07 -35.22
C PRO A 396 19.78 -11.01 -36.74
N ASP A 397 18.85 -11.80 -37.28
CA ASP A 397 18.56 -11.80 -38.72
C ASP A 397 17.71 -10.58 -39.14
N VAL A 398 17.08 -9.89 -38.18
CA VAL A 398 16.31 -8.66 -38.43
C VAL A 398 17.25 -7.47 -38.59
N GLN A 399 18.06 -7.19 -37.57
CA GLN A 399 19.00 -6.07 -37.57
C GLN A 399 20.12 -6.28 -36.55
N GLN A 400 21.32 -5.84 -36.92
CA GLN A 400 22.46 -5.77 -36.01
C GLN A 400 22.85 -4.33 -35.71
N TRP A 401 23.33 -4.10 -34.48
CA TRP A 401 23.57 -2.79 -33.89
C TRP A 401 25.04 -2.62 -33.52
N ASP A 402 25.56 -1.40 -33.63
CA ASP A 402 26.92 -1.11 -33.17
C ASP A 402 26.98 -1.11 -31.64
N LEU A 403 25.90 -0.67 -31.00
CA LEU A 403 25.76 -0.54 -29.55
C LEU A 403 24.43 -1.15 -29.07
N ALA A 404 24.46 -1.81 -27.92
CA ALA A 404 23.28 -2.13 -27.13
C ALA A 404 23.37 -1.45 -25.77
N TYR A 405 22.30 -0.79 -25.33
CA TYR A 405 22.25 -0.09 -24.06
C TYR A 405 21.13 -0.63 -23.16
N SER A 406 21.36 -0.69 -21.84
CA SER A 406 20.30 -1.01 -20.87
C SER A 406 20.59 -0.38 -19.50
N GLY A 407 19.91 0.70 -19.19
CA GLY A 407 20.05 1.42 -17.92
C GLY A 407 19.14 0.89 -16.80
N LEU A 408 19.33 1.43 -15.59
CA LEU A 408 18.41 1.27 -14.45
C LEU A 408 18.08 -0.19 -14.12
N ASN A 409 19.10 -1.05 -14.17
CA ASN A 409 19.02 -2.45 -13.78
C ASN A 409 17.85 -3.24 -14.42
N VAL A 410 17.49 -2.92 -15.67
CA VAL A 410 16.40 -3.56 -16.43
C VAL A 410 16.55 -5.07 -16.49
N PHE A 411 17.76 -5.57 -16.76
CA PHE A 411 18.02 -7.01 -16.84
C PHE A 411 17.66 -7.76 -15.55
N GLN A 412 17.69 -7.09 -14.39
CA GLN A 412 17.35 -7.71 -13.11
C GLN A 412 15.83 -7.88 -12.89
N TYR A 413 14.98 -7.35 -13.77
CA TYR A 413 13.54 -7.63 -13.79
C TYR A 413 13.16 -8.84 -14.65
N ILE A 414 14.07 -9.32 -15.50
CA ILE A 414 13.86 -10.53 -16.30
C ILE A 414 13.76 -11.72 -15.34
N ASP A 415 12.95 -12.72 -15.68
CA ASP A 415 12.95 -14.00 -14.98
C ASP A 415 14.39 -14.49 -14.82
N HIS A 416 14.81 -14.70 -13.57
CA HIS A 416 16.17 -15.09 -13.21
C HIS A 416 16.66 -16.36 -13.94
N THR A 417 15.75 -17.25 -14.33
CA THR A 417 16.09 -18.47 -15.09
C THR A 417 16.45 -18.18 -16.55
N ARG A 418 16.04 -17.03 -17.08
CA ARG A 418 16.22 -16.59 -18.47
C ARG A 418 17.19 -15.42 -18.62
N LEU A 419 17.77 -14.92 -17.53
CA LEU A 419 18.71 -13.80 -17.57
C LEU A 419 19.91 -14.07 -18.50
N GLU A 420 20.53 -15.24 -18.39
CA GLU A 420 21.66 -15.61 -19.26
C GLU A 420 21.23 -15.71 -20.75
N GLU A 421 20.01 -16.17 -21.01
CA GLU A 421 19.42 -16.20 -22.35
C GLU A 421 19.25 -14.79 -22.92
N ALA A 422 18.71 -13.85 -22.13
CA ALA A 422 18.55 -12.45 -22.53
C ALA A 422 19.90 -11.79 -22.86
N ILE A 423 20.94 -12.05 -22.06
CA ILE A 423 22.30 -11.56 -22.31
C ILE A 423 22.85 -12.15 -23.62
N ARG A 424 22.64 -13.45 -23.87
CA ARG A 424 23.04 -14.11 -25.13
C ARG A 424 22.30 -13.55 -26.34
N LYS A 425 21.00 -13.30 -26.23
CA LYS A 425 20.16 -12.68 -27.27
C LYS A 425 20.66 -11.27 -27.60
N THR A 426 20.95 -10.48 -26.57
CA THR A 426 21.58 -9.16 -26.72
C THR A 426 22.92 -9.25 -27.44
N ALA A 427 23.79 -10.18 -27.04
CA ALA A 427 25.08 -10.37 -27.69
C ALA A 427 24.99 -10.87 -29.15
N ALA A 428 23.86 -11.43 -29.57
CA ALA A 428 23.66 -11.91 -30.94
C ALA A 428 23.35 -10.76 -31.91
N ILE A 429 22.63 -9.73 -31.44
CA ILE A 429 22.27 -8.56 -32.24
C ILE A 429 23.35 -7.48 -32.25
N VAL A 430 24.37 -7.57 -31.38
CA VAL A 430 25.51 -6.65 -31.39
C VAL A 430 26.52 -7.09 -32.44
N LYS A 431 26.89 -6.18 -33.34
CA LYS A 431 27.90 -6.42 -34.38
C LYS A 431 29.24 -6.80 -33.75
N THR A 432 30.03 -7.56 -34.49
CA THR A 432 31.44 -7.80 -34.17
C THR A 432 32.19 -6.48 -33.96
N GLY A 433 32.92 -6.38 -32.84
CA GLY A 433 33.61 -5.16 -32.41
C GLY A 433 32.71 -4.11 -31.75
N GLY A 434 31.39 -4.30 -31.79
CA GLY A 434 30.38 -3.49 -31.09
C GLY A 434 30.34 -3.76 -29.59
N TYR A 435 29.53 -2.97 -28.88
CA TYR A 435 29.53 -2.96 -27.42
C TYR A 435 28.13 -3.06 -26.82
N PHE A 436 28.05 -3.70 -25.66
CA PHE A 436 26.97 -3.51 -24.70
C PHE A 436 27.43 -2.59 -23.57
N VAL A 437 26.54 -1.70 -23.13
CA VAL A 437 26.70 -0.87 -21.94
C VAL A 437 25.41 -0.93 -21.12
N GLY A 438 25.51 -1.25 -19.84
CA GLY A 438 24.34 -1.24 -18.97
C GLY A 438 24.67 -1.30 -17.50
N ASP A 439 23.74 -0.88 -16.65
CA ASP A 439 23.96 -0.83 -15.20
C ASP A 439 23.11 -1.83 -14.42
N PHE A 440 23.65 -2.28 -13.28
CA PHE A 440 23.12 -3.31 -12.40
C PHE A 440 23.32 -2.89 -10.95
N ILE A 441 22.54 -3.48 -10.04
CA ILE A 441 22.69 -3.33 -8.59
C ILE A 441 23.17 -4.62 -7.93
N THR A 442 23.94 -4.47 -6.86
CA THR A 442 24.46 -5.59 -6.07
C THR A 442 23.45 -6.05 -5.01
N PRO A 443 23.59 -7.26 -4.44
CA PRO A 443 22.77 -7.72 -3.33
C PRO A 443 22.76 -6.78 -2.11
N ASP A 444 23.85 -6.03 -1.90
CA ASP A 444 23.96 -5.08 -0.78
C ASP A 444 23.13 -3.80 -0.98
N HIS A 445 22.64 -3.54 -2.19
CA HIS A 445 21.93 -2.30 -2.54
C HIS A 445 20.72 -2.03 -1.64
N ILE A 446 20.04 -3.08 -1.21
CA ILE A 446 18.86 -2.96 -0.36
C ILE A 446 19.11 -2.21 0.95
N ARG A 447 20.33 -2.31 1.50
CA ARG A 447 20.68 -1.69 2.80
C ARG A 447 20.74 -0.17 2.74
N TRP A 448 20.86 0.39 1.54
CA TRP A 448 21.03 1.81 1.29
C TRP A 448 19.84 2.40 0.52
N TYR A 449 18.81 1.58 0.30
CA TYR A 449 17.68 1.97 -0.51
C TYR A 449 16.66 2.70 0.37
N PRO A 450 16.43 4.01 0.15
CA PRO A 450 15.59 4.80 1.02
C PRO A 450 14.14 4.32 0.96
N ASN A 451 13.46 4.44 2.10
CA ASN A 451 12.04 4.14 2.20
C ASN A 451 11.20 5.29 1.65
N VAL A 452 11.70 6.52 1.65
CA VAL A 452 11.04 7.70 1.05
C VAL A 452 11.92 8.28 -0.04
N VAL A 453 11.35 8.51 -1.22
CA VAL A 453 12.01 9.23 -2.32
C VAL A 453 11.18 10.46 -2.68
N TYR A 454 11.83 11.61 -2.76
CA TYR A 454 11.20 12.86 -3.17
C TYR A 454 11.63 13.22 -4.60
N SER A 455 10.72 13.80 -5.38
CA SER A 455 11.11 14.49 -6.61
C SER A 455 11.88 15.77 -6.27
N GLU A 456 12.65 16.27 -7.25
CA GLU A 456 13.49 17.47 -7.09
C GLU A 456 12.68 18.73 -6.71
N ASP A 457 11.46 18.84 -7.24
CA ASP A 457 10.51 19.92 -6.92
C ASP A 457 9.69 19.67 -5.63
N GLY A 458 9.81 18.47 -5.05
CA GLY A 458 9.08 18.05 -3.86
C GLY A 458 7.57 17.88 -4.05
N HIS A 459 7.07 17.86 -5.29
CA HIS A 459 5.66 17.62 -5.61
C HIS A 459 5.29 16.13 -5.58
N MET A 460 6.27 15.23 -5.69
CA MET A 460 6.05 13.79 -5.65
C MET A 460 6.81 13.14 -4.48
N ILE A 461 6.16 12.15 -3.87
CA ILE A 461 6.72 11.32 -2.80
C ILE A 461 6.48 9.85 -3.17
N SER A 462 7.53 9.03 -3.19
CA SER A 462 7.44 7.59 -3.40
C SER A 462 7.81 6.89 -2.10
N LEU A 463 6.86 6.16 -1.52
CA LEU A 463 7.08 5.29 -0.38
C LEU A 463 7.42 3.88 -0.88
N ARG A 464 8.54 3.35 -0.40
CA ARG A 464 9.09 2.07 -0.83
C ARG A 464 9.31 1.17 0.38
N THR A 465 8.83 -0.06 0.29
CA THR A 465 9.01 -1.08 1.32
C THR A 465 9.86 -2.22 0.75
N PRO A 466 11.19 -2.04 0.63
CA PRO A 466 12.07 -3.07 0.10
C PRO A 466 12.25 -4.21 1.10
N GLN A 467 12.30 -5.45 0.60
CA GLN A 467 12.56 -6.66 1.34
C GLN A 467 13.50 -7.56 0.55
N LEU A 468 14.44 -8.20 1.25
CA LEU A 468 15.29 -9.23 0.68
C LEU A 468 14.58 -10.57 0.81
N ILE A 469 14.43 -11.28 -0.30
CA ILE A 469 13.82 -12.61 -0.38
C ILE A 469 14.86 -13.57 -0.91
N GLU A 470 15.12 -14.65 -0.17
CA GLU A 470 15.93 -15.77 -0.65
C GLU A 470 14.99 -16.93 -1.00
N GLU A 471 15.06 -17.39 -2.25
CA GLU A 471 14.21 -18.48 -2.74
C GLU A 471 15.06 -19.40 -3.64
N ASN A 472 15.08 -20.70 -3.33
CA ASN A 472 15.80 -21.72 -4.11
C ASN A 472 17.29 -21.36 -4.39
N GLY A 473 17.97 -20.73 -3.42
CA GLY A 473 19.36 -20.29 -3.55
C GLY A 473 19.58 -19.06 -4.43
N SER A 474 18.50 -18.34 -4.76
CA SER A 474 18.52 -17.08 -5.50
C SER A 474 18.06 -15.93 -4.61
N ASN A 475 18.75 -14.79 -4.71
CA ASN A 475 18.44 -13.59 -3.96
C ASN A 475 17.62 -12.62 -4.79
N PHE A 476 16.59 -12.05 -4.18
CA PHE A 476 15.71 -11.09 -4.81
C PHE A 476 15.47 -9.90 -3.89
N GLN A 477 15.34 -8.73 -4.47
CA GLN A 477 14.70 -7.61 -3.80
C GLN A 477 13.26 -7.51 -4.31
N GLU A 478 12.30 -7.58 -3.40
CA GLU A 478 10.91 -7.19 -3.66
C GLU A 478 10.67 -5.83 -3.01
N SER A 479 10.02 -4.90 -3.70
CA SER A 479 9.65 -3.61 -3.13
C SER A 479 8.20 -3.30 -3.46
N GLU A 480 7.41 -3.09 -2.41
CA GLU A 480 6.06 -2.53 -2.53
C GLU A 480 6.15 -1.01 -2.63
N ILE A 481 5.44 -0.41 -3.59
CA ILE A 481 5.55 1.01 -3.93
C ILE A 481 4.19 1.72 -3.87
N VAL A 482 4.15 2.84 -3.16
CA VAL A 482 3.03 3.80 -3.16
C VAL A 482 3.59 5.16 -3.56
N ASN A 483 3.03 5.77 -4.60
CA ASN A 483 3.39 7.11 -5.05
C ASN A 483 2.30 8.10 -4.64
N ILE A 484 2.71 9.31 -4.27
CA ILE A 484 1.85 10.41 -3.86
C ILE A 484 2.28 11.63 -4.67
N GLU A 485 1.36 12.20 -5.43
CA GLU A 485 1.58 13.39 -6.25
C GLU A 485 0.74 14.55 -5.72
N PHE A 486 1.35 15.73 -5.70
CA PHE A 486 0.73 16.98 -5.28
C PHE A 486 0.77 17.99 -6.42
N ALA A 487 -0.30 18.06 -7.20
CA ALA A 487 -0.45 18.92 -8.37
C ALA A 487 -1.81 19.65 -8.34
N GLU A 488 -1.86 20.89 -8.85
CA GLU A 488 -3.12 21.64 -9.05
C GLU A 488 -4.07 21.65 -7.83
N ASP A 489 -3.52 21.91 -6.64
CA ASP A 489 -4.24 21.87 -5.35
C ASP A 489 -4.81 20.51 -4.92
N GLN A 490 -4.46 19.42 -5.61
CA GLN A 490 -4.87 18.05 -5.33
C GLN A 490 -3.74 17.19 -4.77
N MET A 491 -4.12 16.07 -4.15
CA MET A 491 -3.29 14.95 -3.71
C MET A 491 -3.79 13.69 -4.41
N GLU A 492 -2.95 13.08 -5.24
CA GLU A 492 -3.23 11.81 -5.90
C GLU A 492 -2.34 10.71 -5.32
N VAL A 493 -2.92 9.58 -4.95
CA VAL A 493 -2.21 8.42 -4.40
C VAL A 493 -2.36 7.24 -5.34
N THR A 494 -1.23 6.71 -5.80
CA THR A 494 -1.18 5.56 -6.70
C THR A 494 -0.46 4.39 -6.03
N TYR A 495 -1.12 3.23 -5.95
CA TYR A 495 -0.47 1.99 -5.56
C TYR A 495 0.14 1.31 -6.80
N ALA A 496 1.46 1.32 -6.91
CA ALA A 496 2.18 0.75 -8.06
C ALA A 496 2.39 -0.77 -7.94
N GLY A 497 2.02 -1.37 -6.80
CA GLY A 497 2.16 -2.80 -6.57
C GLY A 497 3.53 -3.19 -6.02
N ARG A 498 3.91 -4.45 -6.26
CA ARG A 498 5.18 -5.03 -5.82
C ARG A 498 6.05 -5.34 -7.02
N HIS A 499 7.30 -4.91 -6.95
CA HIS A 499 8.28 -5.12 -8.00
C HIS A 499 9.42 -5.96 -7.47
N ARG A 500 9.63 -7.13 -8.11
CA ARG A 500 10.66 -8.09 -7.74
C ARG A 500 11.80 -8.03 -8.75
N ARG A 501 13.02 -8.08 -8.25
CA ARG A 501 14.25 -8.04 -9.06
C ARG A 501 15.28 -9.02 -8.53
N PHE A 502 15.93 -9.75 -9.43
CA PHE A 502 16.95 -10.73 -9.13
C PHE A 502 18.30 -10.06 -8.85
N LEU A 503 18.95 -10.42 -7.75
CA LEU A 503 20.22 -9.84 -7.29
C LEU A 503 21.34 -10.90 -7.32
N PRO A 504 21.87 -11.25 -8.51
CA PRO A 504 23.03 -12.13 -8.60
C PRO A 504 24.31 -11.43 -8.10
N PRO A 505 25.29 -12.18 -7.59
CA PRO A 505 26.64 -11.66 -7.34
C PRO A 505 27.26 -11.06 -8.60
N VAL A 506 28.09 -10.04 -8.44
CA VAL A 506 28.77 -9.36 -9.56
C VAL A 506 29.56 -10.34 -10.44
N ASN A 507 30.21 -11.34 -9.84
CA ASN A 507 30.95 -12.36 -10.59
C ASN A 507 30.05 -13.13 -11.59
N ARG A 508 28.78 -13.34 -11.25
CA ARG A 508 27.86 -14.17 -12.04
C ARG A 508 27.44 -13.40 -13.28
N ILE A 509 27.12 -12.10 -13.11
CA ILE A 509 26.85 -11.20 -14.23
C ILE A 509 28.06 -11.12 -15.15
N ARG A 510 29.26 -10.92 -14.60
CA ARG A 510 30.51 -10.92 -15.39
C ARG A 510 30.63 -12.18 -16.25
N ASN A 511 30.49 -13.36 -15.64
CA ASN A 511 30.59 -14.64 -16.35
C ASN A 511 29.55 -14.78 -17.47
N TYR A 512 28.31 -14.30 -17.28
CA TYR A 512 27.29 -14.32 -18.34
C TYR A 512 27.69 -13.46 -19.54
N PHE A 513 28.18 -12.24 -19.29
CA PHE A 513 28.62 -11.35 -20.36
C PHE A 513 29.89 -11.87 -21.05
N GLU A 514 30.87 -12.38 -20.31
CA GLU A 514 32.09 -12.96 -20.88
C GLU A 514 31.77 -14.13 -21.82
N ARG A 515 30.86 -15.03 -21.42
CA ARG A 515 30.43 -16.17 -22.26
C ARG A 515 29.65 -15.73 -23.50
N ALA A 516 28.83 -14.68 -23.40
CA ALA A 516 27.96 -14.24 -24.50
C ALA A 516 28.69 -13.36 -25.53
N PHE A 517 29.55 -12.44 -25.06
CA PHE A 517 30.25 -11.48 -25.90
C PHE A 517 31.60 -12.01 -26.39
N GLY A 518 32.25 -12.86 -25.60
CA GLY A 518 33.53 -13.50 -25.93
C GLY A 518 34.72 -12.56 -26.00
N GLY A 519 34.53 -11.24 -25.92
CA GLY A 519 35.56 -10.20 -25.94
C GLY A 519 35.84 -9.64 -24.55
N GLN A 520 36.34 -8.40 -24.50
CA GLN A 520 36.64 -7.72 -23.23
C GLN A 520 35.35 -7.39 -22.47
N VAL A 521 35.30 -7.71 -21.17
CA VAL A 521 34.19 -7.39 -20.26
C VAL A 521 34.73 -6.71 -19.01
N ASP A 522 34.50 -5.41 -18.92
CA ASP A 522 34.91 -4.58 -17.79
C ASP A 522 33.69 -4.14 -16.99
N LEU A 523 33.83 -4.21 -15.66
CA LEU A 523 32.80 -3.77 -14.73
C LEU A 523 33.38 -2.65 -13.88
N TYR A 524 32.66 -1.55 -13.77
CA TYR A 524 33.07 -0.38 -12.98
C TYR A 524 32.01 -0.04 -11.95
N ASP A 525 32.43 0.50 -10.81
CA ASP A 525 31.49 1.15 -9.89
C ASP A 525 30.81 2.32 -10.61
N ALA A 526 29.48 2.39 -10.56
CA ALA A 526 28.72 3.35 -11.37
C ALA A 526 28.94 4.81 -10.96
N HIS A 527 29.43 5.05 -9.74
CA HIS A 527 29.65 6.40 -9.22
C HIS A 527 31.13 6.78 -9.25
N SER A 528 32.03 5.91 -8.76
CA SER A 528 33.47 6.23 -8.75
C SER A 528 34.17 5.94 -10.07
N LEU A 529 33.55 5.16 -10.96
CA LEU A 529 34.14 4.66 -12.21
C LEU A 529 35.45 3.88 -11.99
N GLU A 530 35.67 3.39 -10.78
CA GLU A 530 36.78 2.51 -10.46
C GLU A 530 36.50 1.09 -10.96
N LEU A 531 37.52 0.47 -11.56
CA LEU A 531 37.40 -0.89 -12.08
C LEU A 531 37.16 -1.88 -10.94
N ILE A 532 36.09 -2.67 -11.05
CA ILE A 532 35.74 -3.68 -10.06
C ILE A 532 36.62 -4.92 -10.28
N PRO A 533 37.39 -5.36 -9.26
CA PRO A 533 38.24 -6.55 -9.37
C PRO A 533 37.46 -7.82 -9.77
N GLN A 534 38.12 -8.74 -10.46
CA GLN A 534 37.49 -9.99 -10.92
C GLN A 534 36.93 -10.86 -9.79
N TRP A 535 37.53 -10.79 -8.59
CA TRP A 535 37.11 -11.56 -7.42
C TRP A 535 35.97 -10.90 -6.62
N ALA A 536 35.57 -9.68 -6.95
CA ALA A 536 34.59 -8.93 -6.16
C ALA A 536 33.16 -9.36 -6.51
N ASP A 537 32.35 -9.58 -5.46
CA ASP A 537 30.93 -9.93 -5.58
C ASP A 537 29.98 -8.74 -5.34
N SER A 538 30.55 -7.56 -5.02
CA SER A 538 29.83 -6.31 -4.79
C SER A 538 30.74 -5.11 -5.11
N CYS A 539 30.21 -3.89 -5.01
CA CYS A 539 30.93 -2.63 -5.21
C CYS A 539 30.48 -1.60 -4.15
N LYS A 540 31.29 -0.54 -3.96
CA LYS A 540 31.10 0.43 -2.88
C LYS A 540 29.77 1.18 -3.00
N SER A 541 29.40 1.62 -4.20
CA SER A 541 28.13 2.31 -4.41
C SER A 541 26.94 1.37 -4.52
N THR A 542 27.16 0.05 -4.50
CA THR A 542 26.15 -1.00 -4.74
C THR A 542 25.45 -0.94 -6.10
N ARG A 543 25.94 -0.08 -7.01
CA ARG A 543 25.56 -0.01 -8.42
C ARG A 543 26.81 -0.06 -9.28
N TYR A 544 26.76 -0.80 -10.38
CA TYR A 544 27.90 -0.99 -11.27
C TYR A 544 27.46 -0.99 -12.72
N ILE A 545 28.38 -0.60 -13.60
CA ILE A 545 28.20 -0.67 -15.05
C ILE A 545 28.94 -1.89 -15.59
N VAL A 546 28.35 -2.52 -16.60
CA VAL A 546 28.96 -3.57 -17.43
C VAL A 546 29.23 -2.97 -18.79
N ILE A 547 30.48 -3.05 -19.26
CA ILE A 547 30.89 -2.71 -20.62
C ILE A 547 31.45 -3.98 -21.25
N ALA A 548 30.78 -4.50 -22.27
CA ALA A 548 31.14 -5.77 -22.92
C ALA A 548 31.32 -5.61 -24.43
N GLN A 549 32.48 -5.97 -24.97
CA GLN A 549 32.77 -5.91 -26.39
C GLN A 549 32.52 -7.26 -27.06
N LYS A 550 31.85 -7.26 -28.21
CA LYS A 550 31.67 -8.47 -29.02
C LYS A 550 32.98 -8.83 -29.74
N ASN A 551 33.47 -10.04 -29.51
CA ASN A 551 34.77 -10.46 -30.05
C ASN A 551 34.80 -10.50 -31.59
N ASN A 552 36.01 -10.29 -32.13
CA ASN A 552 36.28 -10.28 -33.58
C ASN A 552 36.42 -11.67 -34.21
N TYR A 553 36.42 -12.73 -33.41
CA TYR A 553 36.67 -14.09 -33.87
C TYR A 553 35.48 -14.99 -33.49
N GLN A 554 34.77 -15.47 -34.50
CA GLN A 554 33.94 -16.67 -34.35
C GLN A 554 34.90 -17.87 -34.18
N THR A 555 34.77 -18.60 -33.09
CA THR A 555 35.14 -20.02 -33.03
C THR A 555 33.92 -20.87 -33.32
#